data_AF-A0A8C1ZPF7-F1
#
_entry.id   AF-A0A8C1ZPF7-F1
#
_cell.length_a   1.000
_cell.length_b   1.000
_cell.length_c   1.000
_cell.angle_alpha   90.00
_cell.angle_beta   90.00
_cell.angle_gamma   90.00
#
_symmetry.space_group_name_H-M   'P 1'
#
loop_
_entity.id
_entity.type
_entity.pdbx_description
1 polymer ?
#
loop_
_entity_poly.entity_id
_entity_poly.type
_entity_poly.pdbx_seq_one_letter_code
_entity_poly.pdbx_strand_id
1 'polypeptide(L)'
;MATFRFGQHIVKSSAVFLKTELSFALVNRKPVVPGRILFRFTIATGDGPEAGQTVKHVHVHVLPRKAGDFDKNDSIYDELQKHDRENEDVPSKWRSEEEMAKEATELHSLFN
;
A
#
# COMPACT_ATOMS: atom_id res chain seq x y z
N MET A 1 -9.22 -0.31 -20.81
CA MET A 1 -8.15 -0.13 -19.80
C MET A 1 -7.97 -1.44 -19.07
N ALA A 2 -6.73 -1.90 -18.85
CA ALA A 2 -6.49 -3.13 -18.10
C ALA A 2 -6.89 -2.95 -16.62
N THR A 3 -7.43 -4.01 -16.01
CA THR A 3 -7.78 -4.08 -14.59
C THR A 3 -7.08 -5.25 -13.92
N PHE A 4 -6.82 -5.13 -12.63
CA PHE A 4 -6.15 -6.14 -11.81
C PHE A 4 -7.07 -6.59 -10.68
N ARG A 5 -6.98 -7.86 -10.26
CA ARG A 5 -7.73 -8.36 -9.10
C ARG A 5 -6.87 -8.29 -7.85
N PHE A 6 -7.43 -7.73 -6.79
CA PHE A 6 -6.86 -7.72 -5.44
C PHE A 6 -7.89 -8.24 -4.44
N GLY A 7 -7.90 -9.55 -4.17
CA GLY A 7 -8.97 -10.20 -3.42
C GLY A 7 -10.32 -10.04 -4.14
N GLN A 8 -11.33 -9.53 -3.43
CA GLN A 8 -12.63 -9.18 -4.02
C GLN A 8 -12.62 -7.85 -4.80
N HIS A 9 -11.55 -7.06 -4.74
CA HIS A 9 -11.51 -5.72 -5.30
C HIS A 9 -10.91 -5.70 -6.71
N ILE A 10 -11.41 -4.78 -7.55
CA ILE A 10 -10.86 -4.49 -8.86
C ILE A 10 -10.02 -3.21 -8.78
N VAL A 11 -8.74 -3.33 -9.15
CA VAL A 11 -7.78 -2.22 -9.16
C VAL A 11 -7.60 -1.72 -10.60
N LYS A 12 -7.70 -0.40 -10.79
CA LYS A 12 -7.44 0.23 -12.09
C LYS A 12 -5.93 0.20 -12.38
N SER A 13 -5.57 0.00 -13.64
CA SER A 13 -4.16 0.05 -14.08
C SER A 13 -3.46 1.36 -13.75
N SER A 14 -4.20 2.46 -13.64
CA SER A 14 -3.63 3.76 -13.24
C SER A 14 -3.01 3.75 -11.84
N ALA A 15 -3.41 2.85 -10.94
CA ALA A 15 -2.83 2.73 -9.60
C ALA A 15 -1.67 1.72 -9.52
N VAL A 16 -1.32 1.05 -10.63
CA VAL A 16 -0.27 0.03 -10.71
C VAL A 16 0.96 0.64 -11.36
N PHE A 17 2.11 0.57 -10.69
CA PHE A 17 3.36 1.20 -11.15
C PHE A 17 4.43 0.21 -11.61
N LEU A 18 4.28 -1.08 -11.31
CA LEU A 18 5.17 -2.14 -11.79
C LEU A 18 4.35 -3.41 -12.04
N LYS A 19 4.64 -4.10 -13.14
CA LYS A 19 4.05 -5.39 -13.48
C LYS A 19 5.14 -6.31 -14.01
N THR A 20 5.14 -7.54 -13.53
CA THR A 20 5.95 -8.65 -14.02
C THR A 20 5.03 -9.76 -14.55
N GLU A 21 5.60 -10.90 -14.93
CA GLU A 21 4.83 -12.08 -15.34
C GLU A 21 3.90 -12.60 -14.23
N LEU A 22 4.35 -12.55 -12.97
CA LEU A 22 3.70 -13.23 -11.84
C LEU A 22 3.22 -12.28 -10.74
N SER A 23 3.52 -11.00 -10.82
CA SER A 23 3.25 -10.04 -9.74
C SER A 23 3.06 -8.63 -10.25
N PHE A 24 2.41 -7.79 -9.46
CA PHE A 24 2.25 -6.37 -9.72
C PHE A 24 2.39 -5.57 -8.42
N ALA A 25 2.83 -4.32 -8.52
CA ALA A 25 2.93 -3.39 -7.41
C ALA A 25 2.00 -2.20 -7.64
N LEU A 26 1.27 -1.82 -6.59
CA LEU A 26 0.25 -0.77 -6.64
C LEU A 26 0.43 0.22 -5.50
N VAL A 27 -0.09 1.42 -5.67
CA VAL A 27 -0.07 2.46 -4.63
C VAL A 27 -1.31 2.35 -3.73
N ASN A 28 -1.14 2.55 -2.42
CA ASN A 28 -2.25 2.43 -1.45
C ASN A 28 -3.18 3.64 -1.50
N ARG A 29 -4.49 3.44 -1.34
CA ARG A 29 -5.49 4.54 -1.30
C ARG A 29 -5.41 5.39 -0.02
N LYS A 30 -5.01 4.79 1.09
CA LYS A 30 -4.81 5.42 2.40
C LYS A 30 -3.41 5.07 2.94
N PRO A 31 -2.32 5.65 2.42
CA PRO A 31 -0.98 5.24 2.83
C PRO A 31 -0.75 5.47 4.35
N VAL A 32 -0.25 4.46 5.08
CA VAL A 32 0.10 4.57 6.52
C VAL A 32 1.20 5.58 6.76
N VAL A 33 2.16 5.65 5.84
CA VAL A 33 3.24 6.63 5.80
C VAL A 33 3.35 7.21 4.39
N PRO A 34 3.72 8.49 4.22
CA PRO A 34 3.89 9.08 2.90
C PRO A 34 4.90 8.29 2.03
N GLY A 35 4.52 8.02 0.77
CA GLY A 35 5.25 7.15 -0.16
C GLY A 35 6.55 7.73 -0.75
N ARG A 36 6.98 8.93 -0.33
CA ARG A 36 8.21 9.55 -0.81
C ARG A 36 9.23 9.72 0.31
N ILE A 37 10.40 9.16 0.02
CA ILE A 37 11.73 9.27 0.64
C ILE A 37 12.07 8.29 1.81
N LEU A 38 13.19 7.57 1.65
CA LEU A 38 14.37 7.43 2.55
C LEU A 38 14.89 6.00 2.79
N PHE A 39 16.20 5.94 3.11
CA PHE A 39 17.16 4.82 3.27
C PHE A 39 16.72 3.52 4.00
N ARG A 40 15.53 3.45 4.59
CA ARG A 40 15.04 2.29 5.36
C ARG A 40 13.59 1.98 5.01
N PHE A 41 13.22 0.71 5.12
CA PHE A 41 11.89 0.21 4.81
C PHE A 41 11.38 -0.72 5.91
N THR A 42 10.07 -0.69 6.15
CA THR A 42 9.37 -1.79 6.81
C THR A 42 8.70 -2.63 5.72
N ILE A 43 8.98 -3.93 5.73
CA ILE A 43 8.36 -4.91 4.84
C ILE A 43 7.56 -5.86 5.72
N ALA A 44 6.26 -6.00 5.47
CA ALA A 44 5.35 -6.79 6.29
C ALA A 44 4.35 -7.60 5.46
N THR A 45 4.00 -8.78 5.93
CA THR A 45 3.01 -9.68 5.32
C THR A 45 2.07 -10.21 6.40
N GLY A 46 0.77 -10.07 6.20
CA GLY A 46 -0.26 -10.75 7.01
C GLY A 46 -0.66 -12.06 6.33
N ASP A 47 -0.02 -13.17 6.70
CA ASP A 47 -0.34 -14.50 6.16
C ASP A 47 -1.46 -15.16 6.98
N GLY A 48 -2.70 -14.93 6.55
CA GLY A 48 -3.91 -15.49 7.15
C GLY A 48 -4.60 -14.59 8.18
N PRO A 49 -5.83 -14.98 8.61
CA PRO A 49 -6.68 -14.14 9.47
C PRO A 49 -6.04 -13.79 10.82
N GLU A 50 -5.35 -14.75 11.45
CA GLU A 50 -4.69 -14.57 12.76
C GLU A 50 -3.51 -13.58 12.69
N ALA A 51 -2.95 -13.37 11.50
CA ALA A 51 -1.92 -12.36 11.23
C ALA A 51 -2.52 -10.98 10.87
N GLY A 52 -3.85 -10.82 10.97
CA GLY A 52 -4.54 -9.56 10.67
C GLY A 52 -4.89 -9.34 9.19
N GLN A 53 -4.81 -10.38 8.35
CA GLN A 53 -5.13 -10.26 6.93
C GLN A 53 -6.61 -9.91 6.70
N THR A 54 -6.89 -8.76 6.07
CA THR A 54 -8.25 -8.34 5.74
C THR A 54 -8.64 -8.62 4.30
N VAL A 55 -7.73 -8.38 3.34
CA VAL A 55 -7.91 -8.81 1.95
C VAL A 55 -7.36 -10.23 1.79
N LYS A 56 -8.23 -11.19 1.46
CA LYS A 56 -7.87 -12.61 1.19
C LYS A 56 -7.13 -12.78 -0.14
N HIS A 57 -5.97 -12.15 -0.25
CA HIS A 57 -5.02 -12.25 -1.33
C HIS A 57 -3.65 -11.97 -0.73
N VAL A 58 -2.67 -12.85 -0.94
CA VAL A 58 -1.32 -12.61 -0.42
C VAL A 58 -0.76 -11.33 -1.02
N HIS A 59 -0.29 -10.43 -0.15
CA HIS A 59 0.38 -9.20 -0.52
C HIS A 59 1.38 -8.80 0.55
N VAL A 60 2.31 -7.93 0.16
CA VAL A 60 3.37 -7.41 1.02
C VAL A 60 3.18 -5.90 1.10
N HIS A 61 3.17 -5.34 2.29
CA HIS A 61 3.28 -3.91 2.48
C HIS A 61 4.75 -3.51 2.46
N VAL A 62 5.09 -2.51 1.65
CA VAL A 62 6.40 -1.87 1.63
C VAL A 62 6.21 -0.42 2.05
N LEU A 63 6.76 -0.07 3.21
CA LEU A 63 6.59 1.25 3.82
C LEU A 63 7.94 1.94 3.93
N PRO A 64 8.18 3.04 3.18
CA PRO A 64 9.35 3.89 3.38
C PRO A 64 9.37 4.46 4.80
N ARG A 65 10.55 4.48 5.44
CA ARG A 65 10.73 4.95 6.82
C ARG A 65 11.71 6.12 6.88
N LYS A 66 11.49 7.04 7.82
CA LYS A 66 12.39 8.16 8.11
C LYS A 66 12.66 8.28 9.61
N ALA A 67 13.81 8.84 9.98
CA ALA A 67 14.13 9.05 11.40
C ALA A 67 13.04 9.92 12.05
N GLY A 68 12.50 9.45 13.17
CA GLY A 68 11.45 10.13 13.93
C GLY A 68 10.06 10.11 13.27
N ASP A 69 9.77 9.20 12.34
CA ASP A 69 8.41 8.99 11.84
C ASP A 69 7.46 8.39 12.88
N PHE A 70 7.99 7.63 13.84
CA PHE A 70 7.30 7.11 14.99
C PHE A 70 8.13 7.29 16.26
N ASP A 71 7.48 7.65 17.37
CA ASP A 71 8.11 7.73 18.69
C ASP A 71 8.69 6.37 19.13
N LYS A 72 7.94 5.31 18.83
CA LYS A 72 8.36 3.91 19.01
C LYS A 72 8.35 3.22 17.66
N ASN A 73 9.49 2.67 17.25
CA ASN A 73 9.65 2.08 15.93
C ASN A 73 8.59 1.02 15.59
N ASP A 74 8.19 0.22 16.58
CA ASP A 74 7.28 -0.91 16.39
C ASP A 74 5.80 -0.50 16.43
N SER A 75 5.48 0.76 16.75
CA SER A 75 4.10 1.27 16.64
C SER A 75 3.57 1.27 15.20
N ILE A 76 4.44 1.10 14.20
CA ILE A 76 4.02 0.91 12.80
C ILE A 76 3.13 -0.31 12.61
N TYR A 77 3.34 -1.38 13.40
CA TYR A 77 2.53 -2.60 13.29
C TYR A 77 1.11 -2.36 13.80
N ASP A 78 0.96 -1.58 14.86
CA ASP A 78 -0.36 -1.17 15.37
C ASP A 78 -1.10 -0.30 14.32
N GLU A 79 -0.40 0.63 13.67
CA GLU A 79 -0.99 1.48 12.63
C GLU A 79 -1.34 0.69 11.36
N LEU A 80 -0.53 -0.30 10.96
CA LEU A 80 -0.87 -1.22 9.88
C LEU A 80 -2.14 -2.00 10.19
N GLN A 81 -2.24 -2.57 11.40
CA GLN A 81 -3.42 -3.31 11.80
C GLN A 81 -4.67 -2.42 11.87
N LYS A 82 -4.55 -1.16 12.29
CA LYS A 82 -5.67 -0.20 12.26
C LYS A 82 -6.05 0.18 10.84
N HIS A 83 -5.06 0.42 9.98
CA HIS A 83 -5.25 0.81 8.60
C HIS A 83 -6.12 -0.20 7.85
N ASP A 84 -5.87 -1.49 8.07
CA ASP A 84 -6.51 -2.59 7.35
C ASP A 84 -7.94 -2.89 7.83
N ARG A 85 -8.36 -2.37 8.99
CA ARG A 85 -9.72 -2.57 9.53
C ARG A 85 -10.77 -1.80 8.72
N GLU A 86 -11.82 -2.51 8.31
CA GLU A 86 -12.93 -1.97 7.49
C GLU A 86 -13.63 -0.76 8.13
N ASN A 87 -13.78 -0.73 9.45
CA ASN A 87 -14.41 0.39 10.17
C ASN A 87 -13.64 1.71 10.04
N GLU A 88 -12.36 1.67 9.68
CA GLU A 88 -11.51 2.83 9.45
C GLU A 88 -11.28 3.14 7.97
N ASP A 89 -11.89 2.37 7.06
CA ASP A 89 -11.84 2.55 5.61
C ASP A 89 -12.97 3.48 5.12
N VAL A 90 -12.92 4.74 5.58
CA VAL A 90 -13.93 5.76 5.26
C VAL A 90 -13.48 6.66 4.10
N PRO A 91 -14.39 7.07 3.19
CA PRO A 91 -14.05 7.91 2.03
C PRO A 91 -13.37 9.24 2.36
N SER A 92 -13.61 9.80 3.55
CA SER A 92 -12.99 11.05 4.00
C SER A 92 -11.47 10.95 4.22
N LYS A 93 -10.95 9.75 4.44
CA LYS A 93 -9.50 9.49 4.60
C LYS A 93 -8.84 9.06 3.28
N TRP A 94 -9.62 8.90 2.21
CA TRP A 94 -9.10 8.46 0.92
C TRP A 94 -8.49 9.60 0.15
N ARG A 95 -7.32 9.37 -0.43
CA ARG A 95 -6.80 10.25 -1.48
C ARG A 95 -7.55 10.02 -2.79
N SER A 96 -7.46 11.01 -3.67
CA SER A 96 -8.11 10.96 -4.97
C SER A 96 -7.47 9.92 -5.90
N GLU A 97 -8.25 9.42 -6.87
CA GLU A 97 -7.71 8.53 -7.91
C GLU A 97 -6.64 9.23 -8.78
N GLU A 98 -6.75 10.56 -8.93
CA GLU A 98 -5.77 11.36 -9.67
C GLU A 98 -4.42 11.41 -8.94
N GLU A 99 -4.42 11.62 -7.62
CA GLU A 99 -3.21 11.56 -6.80
C GLU A 99 -2.57 10.17 -6.83
N MET A 100 -3.38 9.10 -6.78
CA MET A 100 -2.90 7.72 -6.96
C MET A 100 -2.25 7.51 -8.31
N ALA A 101 -2.90 7.97 -9.39
CA ALA A 101 -2.39 7.82 -10.75
C ALA A 101 -1.09 8.60 -10.98
N LYS A 102 -1.00 9.81 -10.41
CA LYS A 102 0.20 10.63 -10.45
C LYS A 102 1.36 9.94 -9.73
N GLU A 103 1.15 9.46 -8.51
CA GLU A 103 2.18 8.74 -7.75
C GLU A 103 2.63 7.45 -8.47
N ALA A 104 1.69 6.67 -9.00
CA ALA A 104 2.03 5.46 -9.75
C ALA A 104 2.85 5.77 -11.01
N THR A 105 2.51 6.84 -11.74
CA THR A 105 3.27 7.29 -12.91
C THR A 105 4.70 7.71 -12.52
N GLU A 106 4.82 8.44 -11.43
CA GLU A 106 6.12 8.86 -10.89
C GLU A 106 6.97 7.66 -10.46
N LEU A 107 6.41 6.68 -9.74
CA LEU A 107 7.12 5.46 -9.35
C LEU A 107 7.51 4.60 -10.55
N HIS A 108 6.62 4.45 -11.54
CA HIS A 108 6.89 3.70 -12.76
C HIS A 108 8.13 4.23 -13.49
N SER A 109 8.35 5.55 -13.50
CA SER A 109 9.52 6.16 -14.14
C SER A 109 10.87 5.71 -13.58
N LEU A 110 10.90 5.12 -12.38
CA LEU A 110 12.11 4.61 -11.74
C LEU A 110 12.51 3.20 -12.20
N PHE A 111 11.63 2.50 -12.93
CA PHE A 111 11.84 1.13 -13.39
C PHE A 111 12.09 1.04 -14.90
N ASN A 112 12.40 2.18 -15.54
CA ASN A 112 12.77 2.30 -16.95
C ASN A 112 14.29 2.20 -17.14
#